data_AF-A0AAW1LCU5-F1
#
_entry.id   AF-A0AAW1LCU5-F1
#
_cell.length_a   1.000
_cell.length_b   1.000
_cell.length_c   1.000
_cell.angle_alpha   90.00
_cell.angle_beta   90.00
_cell.angle_gamma   90.00
#
_symmetry.space_group_name_H-M   'P 1'
#
loop_
_entity.id
_entity.type
_entity.pdbx_description
1 polymer ?
#
loop_
_entity_poly.entity_id
_entity_poly.type
_entity_poly.pdbx_seq_one_letter_code
_entity_poly.pdbx_strand_id
1 'polypeptide(L)'
;MEYTTKSSWNLSLAILFLTSLTMARISFAIEIATAPSPSSPDELQKCESGLGATCGVSIYQYIFEDRVNISKECCNRLLTVGKDCHDLLTQVTIVYKRLPEKQAKESHRKNNKVWELCKTTGHISN
;
A
#
# COMPACT_ATOMS: atom_id res chain seq x y z
N MET A 1 -31.15 5.89 -62.71
CA MET A 1 -32.19 6.27 -61.73
C MET A 1 -33.24 5.17 -61.83
N GLU A 2 -33.67 4.44 -60.82
CA GLU A 2 -33.67 4.60 -59.36
C GLU A 2 -33.40 3.23 -58.69
N TYR A 3 -32.60 3.21 -57.63
CA TYR A 3 -32.63 2.11 -56.65
C TYR A 3 -33.41 2.60 -55.44
N THR A 4 -34.40 1.79 -55.07
CA THR A 4 -35.51 2.11 -54.20
C THR A 4 -35.11 2.15 -52.72
N THR A 5 -35.49 3.24 -52.06
CA THR A 5 -35.33 3.53 -50.63
C THR A 5 -36.49 2.93 -49.82
N LYS A 6 -36.38 1.68 -49.34
CA LYS A 6 -37.38 1.12 -48.38
C LYS A 6 -36.82 0.20 -47.29
N SER A 7 -35.50 0.13 -47.13
CA SER A 7 -34.84 -0.71 -46.12
C SER A 7 -34.28 0.07 -44.91
N SER A 8 -34.05 1.38 -45.07
CA SER A 8 -33.32 2.19 -44.08
C SER A 8 -34.09 2.52 -42.79
N TRP A 9 -35.43 2.51 -42.78
CA TRP A 9 -36.22 2.97 -41.63
C TRP A 9 -36.34 1.91 -40.51
N ASN A 10 -36.27 0.62 -40.84
CA ASN A 10 -36.39 -0.47 -39.86
C ASN A 10 -35.07 -0.76 -39.13
N LEU A 11 -33.93 -0.48 -39.76
CA LEU A 11 -32.60 -0.59 -39.14
C LEU A 11 -32.38 0.52 -38.09
N SER A 12 -32.85 1.74 -38.36
CA SER A 12 -32.71 2.87 -37.45
C SER A 12 -33.43 2.68 -36.12
N LEU A 13 -34.62 2.05 -36.12
CA LEU A 13 -35.37 1.76 -34.89
C LEU A 13 -34.71 0.63 -34.07
N ALA A 14 -34.17 -0.39 -34.73
CA ALA A 14 -33.44 -1.48 -34.06
C ALA A 14 -32.13 -0.99 -33.40
N ILE A 15 -31.44 -0.04 -34.02
CA ILE A 15 -30.20 0.57 -33.49
C ILE A 15 -30.47 1.36 -32.20
N LEU A 16 -31.57 2.11 -32.13
CA LEU A 16 -31.94 2.88 -30.94
C LEU A 16 -32.31 1.99 -29.74
N PHE A 17 -32.92 0.83 -29.99
CA PHE A 17 -33.19 -0.14 -28.92
C PHE A 17 -31.91 -0.81 -28.39
N LEU A 18 -30.94 -1.11 -29.26
CA LEU A 18 -29.68 -1.77 -28.88
C LEU A 18 -28.73 -0.87 -28.07
N THR A 19 -28.71 0.44 -28.32
CA THR A 19 -27.86 1.38 -27.56
C THR A 19 -28.37 1.67 -26.15
N SER A 20 -29.66 1.40 -25.88
CA SER A 20 -30.24 1.57 -24.53
C SER A 20 -29.80 0.48 -23.54
N LEU A 21 -29.34 -0.69 -24.01
CA LEU A 21 -28.91 -1.81 -23.15
C LEU A 21 -27.41 -1.79 -22.77
N THR A 22 -26.59 -0.91 -23.34
CA THR A 22 -25.15 -0.85 -23.03
C THR A 22 -24.78 0.12 -21.91
N MET A 23 -25.77 0.80 -21.28
CA MET A 23 -25.57 1.50 -20.00
C MET A 23 -25.46 0.51 -18.82
N ALA A 24 -24.89 -0.66 -19.06
CA ALA A 24 -24.34 -1.53 -18.04
C ALA A 24 -23.14 -0.80 -17.40
N ARG A 25 -23.46 0.02 -16.40
CA ARG A 25 -22.67 0.31 -15.19
C ARG A 25 -21.18 -0.02 -15.36
N ILE A 26 -20.45 0.86 -16.04
CA ILE A 26 -19.00 0.92 -15.84
C ILE A 26 -18.83 1.52 -14.44
N SER A 27 -18.83 0.66 -13.43
CA SER A 27 -18.30 0.97 -12.11
C SER A 27 -16.80 1.17 -12.31
N PHE A 28 -16.40 2.39 -12.67
CA PHE A 28 -15.02 2.80 -12.55
C PHE A 28 -14.78 2.93 -11.05
N ALA A 29 -14.35 1.84 -10.42
CA ALA A 29 -13.66 1.95 -9.15
C ALA A 29 -12.38 2.72 -9.46
N ILE A 30 -12.43 4.04 -9.26
CA ILE A 30 -11.21 4.83 -9.14
C ILE A 30 -10.53 4.25 -7.90
N GLU A 31 -9.54 3.36 -8.10
CA GLU A 31 -8.54 3.13 -7.08
C GLU A 31 -7.83 4.47 -6.91
N ILE A 32 -8.35 5.28 -5.99
CA ILE A 32 -7.58 6.36 -5.41
C ILE A 32 -6.43 5.62 -4.75
N ALA A 33 -5.27 5.60 -5.42
CA ALA A 33 -4.01 5.34 -4.76
C ALA A 33 -3.92 6.40 -3.67
N THR A 34 -4.40 6.07 -2.48
CA THR A 34 -4.24 6.90 -1.31
C THR A 34 -2.74 6.95 -1.08
N ALA A 35 -2.10 8.01 -1.57
CA ALA A 35 -0.80 8.42 -1.08
C ALA A 35 -0.93 8.38 0.46
N PRO A 36 0.03 7.75 1.17
CA PRO A 36 -0.05 7.70 2.63
C PRO A 36 -0.32 9.11 3.13
N SER A 37 -1.40 9.26 3.90
CA SER A 37 -1.77 10.54 4.52
C SER A 37 -0.50 11.14 5.12
N PRO A 38 -0.23 12.45 4.96
CA PRO A 38 0.84 13.08 5.70
C PRO A 38 0.52 12.84 7.18
N SER A 39 1.22 11.89 7.78
CA SER A 39 1.08 11.58 9.19
C SER A 39 1.30 12.86 9.96
N SER A 40 0.39 13.18 10.85
CA SER A 40 0.60 14.29 11.76
C SER A 40 1.87 14.04 12.60
N PRO A 41 2.60 15.08 12.99
CA PRO A 41 3.74 14.93 13.91
C PRO A 41 3.38 14.14 15.17
N ASP A 42 2.14 14.30 15.66
CA ASP A 42 1.62 13.60 16.84
C ASP A 42 1.49 12.08 16.61
N GLU A 43 1.03 11.66 15.42
CA GLU A 43 0.96 10.23 15.05
C GLU A 43 2.35 9.61 14.95
N LEU A 44 3.29 10.31 14.31
CA LEU A 44 4.68 9.85 14.22
C LEU A 44 5.29 9.70 15.62
N GLN A 45 5.13 10.70 16.48
CA GLN A 45 5.62 10.67 17.87
C GLN A 45 5.00 9.52 18.67
N LYS A 46 3.71 9.26 18.49
CA LYS A 46 3.02 8.13 19.14
C LYS A 46 3.61 6.78 18.68
N CYS A 47 3.91 6.63 17.39
CA CYS A 47 4.54 5.43 16.86
C CYS A 47 5.96 5.25 17.40
N GLU A 48 6.78 6.30 17.39
CA GLU A 48 8.16 6.27 17.89
C GLU A 48 8.20 5.93 19.39
N SER A 49 7.37 6.60 20.19
CA SER A 49 7.32 6.38 21.64
C SER A 49 6.77 5.02 22.02
N GLY A 50 5.73 4.53 21.31
CA GLY A 50 5.17 3.20 21.55
C GLY A 50 6.14 2.07 21.20
N LEU A 51 6.92 2.23 20.13
CA LEU A 51 7.92 1.26 19.72
C LEU A 51 9.14 1.30 20.65
N GLY A 52 9.57 2.50 21.04
CA GLY A 52 10.73 2.75 21.88
C GLY A 52 12.05 2.69 21.11
N ALA A 53 13.03 3.48 21.56
CA ALA A 53 14.29 3.69 20.84
C ALA A 53 15.07 2.40 20.55
N THR A 54 15.21 1.51 21.53
CA THR A 54 15.96 0.25 21.38
C THR A 54 15.35 -0.64 20.29
N CYS A 55 14.03 -0.79 20.27
CA CYS A 55 13.36 -1.60 19.28
C CYS A 55 13.34 -0.93 17.91
N GLY A 56 13.10 0.38 17.87
CA GLY A 56 13.23 1.20 16.66
C GLY A 56 14.58 1.02 15.98
N VAL A 57 15.69 1.09 16.74
CA VAL A 57 17.05 0.84 16.20
C VAL A 57 17.18 -0.56 15.61
N SER A 58 16.74 -1.61 16.31
CA SER A 58 16.86 -2.98 15.81
C SER A 58 16.07 -3.22 14.50
N ILE A 59 14.86 -2.66 14.41
CA ILE A 59 14.00 -2.78 13.23
C ILE A 59 14.59 -1.96 12.07
N TYR A 60 15.02 -0.73 12.33
CA TYR A 60 15.69 0.11 11.36
C TYR A 60 16.95 -0.59 10.80
N GLN A 61 17.78 -1.18 11.67
CA GLN A 61 18.96 -1.93 11.27
C GLN A 61 18.62 -3.13 10.38
N TYR A 62 17.51 -3.81 10.65
CA TYR A 62 17.03 -4.90 9.79
C TYR A 62 16.66 -4.42 8.40
N ILE A 63 15.89 -3.33 8.33
CA ILE A 63 15.34 -2.82 7.07
C ILE A 63 16.46 -2.17 6.23
N PHE A 64 17.34 -1.40 6.85
CA PHE A 64 18.25 -0.50 6.14
C PHE A 64 19.74 -0.87 6.22
N GLU A 65 20.16 -1.78 7.12
CA GLU A 65 21.58 -2.05 7.39
C GLU A 65 21.94 -3.55 7.36
N ASP A 66 21.09 -4.39 6.76
CA ASP A 66 21.29 -5.84 6.57
C ASP A 66 21.60 -6.63 7.86
N ARG A 67 21.22 -6.09 9.02
CA ARG A 67 21.25 -6.82 10.31
C ARG A 67 20.02 -7.73 10.41
N VAL A 68 20.08 -8.78 11.22
CA VAL A 68 19.03 -9.82 11.22
C VAL A 68 18.39 -10.13 12.57
N ASN A 69 18.72 -9.38 13.63
CA ASN A 69 18.25 -9.69 14.98
C ASN A 69 17.18 -8.71 15.47
N ILE A 70 15.99 -9.24 15.78
CA ILE A 70 14.90 -8.51 16.44
C ILE A 70 14.38 -9.40 17.57
N SER A 71 14.41 -8.88 18.81
CA SER A 71 14.02 -9.64 19.99
C SER A 71 12.51 -9.89 20.06
N LYS A 72 12.11 -10.83 20.92
CA LYS A 72 10.70 -11.08 21.22
C LYS A 72 9.97 -9.88 21.80
N GLU A 73 10.64 -9.13 22.68
CA GLU A 73 10.09 -7.89 23.22
C GLU A 73 9.82 -6.88 22.11
N CYS A 74 10.76 -6.71 21.18
CA CYS A 74 10.60 -5.75 20.09
C CYS A 74 9.52 -6.15 19.10
N CYS A 75 9.37 -7.45 18.78
CA CYS A 75 8.22 -7.90 18.01
C CYS A 75 6.90 -7.64 18.73
N ASN A 76 6.81 -7.90 20.05
CA ASN A 76 5.58 -7.61 20.81
C ASN A 76 5.23 -6.12 20.80
N ARG A 77 6.21 -5.23 21.00
CA ARG A 77 6.00 -3.78 20.91
C ARG A 77 5.57 -3.35 19.52
N LEU A 78 6.22 -3.90 18.48
CA LEU A 78 5.86 -3.64 17.09
C LEU A 78 4.41 -4.02 16.79
N LEU A 79 3.99 -5.21 17.20
CA LEU A 79 2.61 -5.68 17.02
C LEU A 79 1.60 -4.84 17.84
N THR A 80 2.02 -4.31 18.99
CA THR A 80 1.20 -3.44 19.84
C THR A 80 0.97 -2.06 19.20
N VAL A 81 2.01 -1.43 18.63
CA VAL A 81 1.84 -0.16 17.90
C VAL A 81 1.15 -0.33 16.55
N GLY A 82 1.19 -1.55 15.99
CA GLY A 82 0.44 -1.93 14.81
C GLY A 82 1.17 -1.70 13.49
N LYS A 83 0.60 -2.25 12.42
CA LYS A 83 1.20 -2.23 11.08
C LYS A 83 1.33 -0.82 10.54
N ASP A 84 0.36 0.03 10.79
CA ASP A 84 0.35 1.41 10.28
C ASP A 84 1.53 2.21 10.84
N CYS A 85 1.85 2.03 12.14
CA CYS A 85 3.04 2.65 12.72
C CYS A 85 4.34 2.11 12.10
N HIS A 86 4.43 0.80 11.86
CA HIS A 86 5.59 0.19 11.23
C HIS A 86 5.81 0.71 9.81
N ASP A 87 4.75 0.73 9.00
CA ASP A 87 4.78 1.23 7.63
C ASP A 87 5.10 2.74 7.61
N LEU A 88 4.53 3.52 8.53
CA LEU A 88 4.76 4.94 8.65
C LEU A 88 6.23 5.26 8.96
N LEU A 89 6.81 4.63 9.98
CA LEU A 89 8.20 4.86 10.38
C LEU A 89 9.17 4.52 9.23
N THR A 90 8.90 3.43 8.51
CA THR A 90 9.67 3.07 7.31
C THR A 90 9.51 4.11 6.21
N GLN A 91 8.29 4.55 5.91
CA GLN A 91 8.02 5.53 4.86
C GLN A 91 8.70 6.88 5.15
N VAL A 92 8.60 7.38 6.38
CA VAL A 92 9.28 8.61 6.81
C VAL A 92 10.78 8.47 6.65
N THR A 93 11.36 7.33 7.02
CA THR A 93 12.79 7.06 6.86
C THR A 93 13.21 7.07 5.38
N ILE A 94 12.44 6.43 4.50
CA ILE A 94 12.69 6.42 3.04
C ILE A 94 12.71 7.84 2.48
N VAL A 95 11.71 8.65 2.83
CA VAL A 95 11.57 10.04 2.38
C VAL A 95 12.70 10.91 2.92
N TYR A 96 12.98 10.82 4.23
CA TYR A 96 14.04 11.59 4.89
C TYR A 96 15.41 11.30 4.27
N LYS A 97 15.72 10.03 4.02
CA LYS A 97 16.97 9.60 3.39
C LYS A 97 17.03 9.81 1.87
N ARG A 98 15.92 10.19 1.24
CA ARG A 98 15.80 10.35 -0.22
C ARG A 98 16.29 9.10 -0.97
N LEU A 99 15.84 7.92 -0.53
CA LEU A 99 16.31 6.67 -1.12
C LEU A 99 15.91 6.55 -2.60
N PRO A 100 16.80 6.08 -3.49
CA PRO A 100 16.44 5.73 -4.85
C PRO A 100 15.33 4.67 -4.89
N GLU A 101 14.51 4.67 -5.93
CA GLU A 101 13.34 3.78 -6.07
C GLU A 101 13.66 2.30 -5.77
N LYS A 102 14.77 1.79 -6.31
CA LYS A 102 15.21 0.40 -6.06
C LYS A 102 15.43 0.11 -4.57
N GLN A 103 16.05 1.04 -3.85
CA GLN A 103 16.32 0.90 -2.41
C GLN A 103 15.06 1.09 -1.58
N ALA A 104 14.18 2.02 -1.97
CA ALA A 104 12.87 2.20 -1.35
C ALA A 104 12.02 0.92 -1.48
N LYS A 105 11.96 0.32 -2.67
CA LYS A 105 11.25 -0.94 -2.93
C LYS A 105 11.80 -2.09 -2.07
N GLU A 106 13.11 -2.21 -1.94
CA GLU A 106 13.72 -3.21 -1.06
C GLU A 106 13.41 -2.95 0.42
N SER A 107 13.40 -1.68 0.84
CA SER A 107 13.04 -1.29 2.20
C SER A 107 11.59 -1.68 2.53
N HIS A 108 10.64 -1.45 1.61
CA HIS A 108 9.26 -1.92 1.77
C HIS A 108 9.15 -3.45 1.85
N ARG A 109 9.92 -4.17 1.03
CA ARG A 109 9.95 -5.64 1.06
C ARG A 109 10.44 -6.14 2.44
N LYS A 110 11.52 -5.56 2.96
CA LYS A 110 12.05 -5.90 4.30
C LYS A 110 11.10 -5.48 5.41
N ASN A 111 10.45 -4.32 5.31
CA ASN A 111 9.42 -3.87 6.24
C ASN A 111 8.29 -4.90 6.36
N ASN A 112 7.74 -5.37 5.23
CA ASN A 112 6.71 -6.41 5.24
C ASN A 112 7.23 -7.74 5.80
N LYS A 113 8.48 -8.10 5.51
CA LYS A 113 9.11 -9.30 6.07
C LYS A 113 9.21 -9.25 7.59
N VAL A 114 9.62 -8.11 8.17
CA VAL A 114 9.68 -7.91 9.62
C VAL A 114 8.30 -8.10 10.25
N TRP A 115 7.26 -7.50 9.66
CA TRP A 115 5.89 -7.62 10.15
C TRP A 115 5.42 -9.08 10.19
N GLU A 116 5.60 -9.81 9.10
CA GLU A 116 5.14 -11.21 9.02
C GLU A 116 5.94 -12.14 9.93
N LEU A 117 7.26 -11.93 10.07
CA LEU A 117 8.06 -12.72 11.01
C LEU A 117 7.67 -12.41 12.45
N CYS A 118 7.50 -11.15 12.83
CA CYS A 118 7.04 -10.82 14.18
C CYS A 118 5.67 -11.42 14.51
N LYS A 119 4.74 -11.49 13.54
CA LYS A 119 3.45 -12.18 13.73
C LYS A 119 3.59 -13.70 13.90
N THR A 120 4.49 -14.33 13.17
CA THR A 120 4.54 -15.80 13.04
C THR A 120 5.54 -16.46 13.98
N THR A 121 6.76 -15.94 14.06
CA THR A 121 7.85 -16.48 14.90
C THR A 121 8.04 -15.69 16.20
N GLY A 122 7.50 -14.47 16.26
CA GLY A 122 7.60 -13.61 17.45
C GLY A 122 8.99 -13.06 17.70
N HIS A 123 9.97 -13.32 16.85
CA HIS A 123 11.35 -12.80 16.90
C HIS A 123 12.03 -13.03 15.54
N ILE A 124 13.17 -12.41 15.32
CA ILE A 124 14.02 -12.67 14.14
C ILE A 124 15.46 -12.86 14.62
N SER A 125 16.10 -13.94 14.19
CA SER A 125 17.50 -14.23 14.45
C SER A 125 18.13 -14.94 13.25
N ASN A 126 19.46 -14.92 13.17
CA ASN A 126 20.23 -15.72 12.21
C ASN A 126 20.34 -17.19 12.66
#